data_AF-A0A068Y4Q3-F1
#
_entry.id   AF-A0A068Y4Q3-F1
#
_cell.length_a   1.000
_cell.length_b   1.000
_cell.length_c   1.000
_cell.angle_alpha   90.00
_cell.angle_beta   90.00
_cell.angle_gamma   90.00
#
_symmetry.space_group_name_H-M   'P 1'
#
loop_
_entity.id
_entity.type
_entity.pdbx_description
1 polymer ?
#
loop_
_entity_poly.entity_id
_entity_poly.type
_entity_poly.pdbx_seq_one_letter_code
_entity_poly.pdbx_strand_id
1 'polypeptide(L)' 'MSWIIGTGEPPNKFTIGRIMDENDLLLDVINNKLAAGNFVDAASYQMVLQRNLVYLLGLSAQSKSPR' A
#
# COMPACT_ATOMS: atom_id res chain seq x y z
N MET A 1 -2.45 6.03 12.38
CA MET A 1 -1.09 5.56 12.70
C MET A 1 -0.44 5.09 11.40
N SER A 2 0.54 5.82 10.87
CA SER A 2 1.28 5.44 9.66
C SER A 2 2.55 4.72 10.09
N TRP A 3 2.68 3.43 9.81
CA TRP A 3 3.89 2.70 10.14
C TRP A 3 5.00 2.99 9.13
N ILE A 4 6.17 3.23 9.69
CA ILE A 4 7.37 3.82 9.11
C ILE A 4 7.97 2.87 8.05
N ILE A 5 8.07 3.34 6.81
CA ILE A 5 9.13 2.90 5.90
C ILE A 5 10.35 3.74 6.29
N GLY A 6 11.28 3.17 7.06
CA GLY A 6 12.40 3.94 7.61
C GLY A 6 13.45 3.15 8.38
N THR A 7 13.41 1.81 8.36
CA THR A 7 14.46 0.99 9.01
C THR A 7 15.74 0.88 8.18
N GLY A 8 15.74 1.33 6.91
CA GLY A 8 16.87 1.15 5.99
C GLY A 8 17.09 -0.31 5.55
N GLU A 9 16.43 -1.27 6.21
CA GLU A 9 16.47 -2.69 5.88
C GLU A 9 15.40 -3.06 4.84
N PRO A 10 15.68 -4.03 3.95
CA PRO A 10 14.68 -4.57 3.06
C PRO A 10 13.49 -5.14 3.86
N PRO A 11 12.25 -4.87 3.46
CA PRO A 11 11.07 -5.40 4.13
C PRO A 11 11.06 -6.93 4.07
N ASN A 12 10.85 -7.56 5.22
CA ASN A 12 10.71 -9.02 5.29
C ASN A 12 9.31 -9.47 4.81
N LYS A 13 9.12 -10.78 4.66
CA LYS A 13 7.84 -11.37 4.21
C LYS A 13 6.66 -10.95 5.09
N PHE A 14 6.88 -10.80 6.39
CA PHE A 14 5.84 -10.36 7.33
C PHE A 14 5.43 -8.92 7.06
N THR A 15 6.38 -8.00 6.85
CA THR A 15 6.11 -6.61 6.48
C THR A 15 5.35 -6.53 5.16
N ILE A 16 5.75 -7.32 4.16
CA ILE A 16 5.03 -7.39 2.87
C ILE A 16 3.59 -7.88 3.08
N GLY A 17 3.40 -8.94 3.88
CA GLY A 17 2.06 -9.45 4.22
C GLY A 17 1.18 -8.39 4.88
N ARG A 18 1.71 -7.64 5.85
CA ARG A 18 0.96 -6.54 6.47
C ARG A 18 0.55 -5.44 5.50
N ILE A 19 1.43 -5.08 4.57
CA ILE A 19 1.10 -4.08 3.53
C ILE A 19 -0.01 -4.62 2.62
N MET A 20 -0.01 -5.92 2.31
CA MET A 20 -1.10 -6.54 1.55
C MET A 20 -2.43 -6.51 2.32
N ASP A 21 -2.43 -6.89 3.60
CA ASP A 21 -3.64 -6.83 4.45
C ASP A 21 -4.19 -5.39 4.55
N GLU A 22 -3.31 -4.40 4.66
CA GLU A 22 -3.68 -2.99 4.66
C GLU A 22 -4.28 -2.54 3.32
N ASN A 23 -3.77 -3.05 2.20
CA ASN A 23 -4.30 -2.74 0.88
C ASN A 23 -5.72 -3.29 0.69
N ASP A 24 -6.01 -4.49 1.21
CA ASP A 24 -7.36 -5.07 1.17
C ASP A 24 -8.34 -4.21 1.97
N LEU A 25 -7.95 -3.78 3.18
CA LEU A 25 -8.75 -2.85 3.98
C LEU A 25 -8.96 -1.50 3.28
N LEU A 26 -7.93 -0.98 2.61
CA LEU A 26 -8.02 0.28 1.86
C LEU A 26 -9.03 0.17 0.71
N LEU A 27 -9.08 -0.96 0.00
CA LEU A 27 -10.06 -1.20 -1.05
C LEU A 27 -11.50 -1.14 -0.51
N ASP A 28 -11.75 -1.79 0.63
CA ASP A 28 -13.06 -1.74 1.28
C ASP A 28 -13.44 -0.31 1.69
N VAL A 29 -12.51 0.43 2.29
CA VAL A 29 -12.74 1.83 2.70
C VAL A 29 -13.01 2.73 1.48
N ILE A 30 -12.24 2.57 0.40
CA ILE A 30 -12.42 3.33 -0.84
C ILE A 30 -13.81 3.05 -1.42
N ASN A 31 -14.20 1.78 -1.54
CA ASN A 31 -15.50 1.39 -2.08
C ASN A 31 -16.65 1.97 -1.26
N ASN A 32 -16.54 1.90 0.08
CA ASN A 32 -17.54 2.49 0.99
C ASN A 32 -17.64 4.01 0.84
N LYS A 33 -16.50 4.71 0.71
CA LYS A 33 -16.47 6.17 0.51
C LYS A 33 -17.04 6.58 -0.86
N LEU A 34 -16.74 5.83 -1.92
CA LEU A 34 -17.32 6.03 -3.25
C LEU A 34 -18.84 5.83 -3.23
N ALA A 35 -19.32 4.75 -2.60
CA ALA A 35 -20.75 4.47 -2.47
C ALA A 35 -21.50 5.57 -1.69
N ALA A 36 -20.84 6.19 -0.72
CA ALA A 36 -21.38 7.31 0.06
C ALA A 36 -21.28 8.67 -0.66
N GLY A 37 -20.72 8.76 -1.87
CA GLY A 37 -20.49 10.02 -2.59
C GLY A 37 -19.35 10.87 -2.02
N ASN A 38 -18.55 10.33 -1.10
CA ASN A 38 -17.44 11.02 -0.44
C ASN A 38 -16.16 10.91 -1.28
N PHE A 39 -16.17 11.52 -2.47
CA PHE A 39 -15.11 11.36 -3.47
C PHE A 39 -13.75 11.91 -3.05
N VAL A 40 -13.72 13.03 -2.29
CA VAL A 40 -12.46 13.64 -1.81
C VAL A 40 -11.75 12.70 -0.83
N ASP A 41 -12.50 12.09 0.09
CA ASP A 41 -11.97 11.08 1.01
C ASP A 41 -11.50 9.85 0.23
N ALA A 42 -12.32 9.33 -0.69
CA ALA A 42 -11.98 8.17 -1.50
C ALA A 42 -10.66 8.38 -2.27
N ALA A 43 -10.48 9.55 -2.90
CA ALA A 43 -9.25 9.92 -3.59
C ALA A 43 -8.04 9.97 -2.64
N SER A 44 -8.24 10.45 -1.41
CA SER A 44 -7.19 10.47 -0.39
C SER A 44 -6.73 9.06 0.00
N TYR A 45 -7.66 8.12 0.18
CA TYR A 45 -7.33 6.71 0.44
C TYR A 45 -6.72 6.02 -0.80
N GLN A 46 -7.15 6.37 -2.01
CA GLN A 46 -6.56 5.88 -3.26
C GLN A 46 -5.08 6.27 -3.37
N MET A 47 -4.68 7.48 -2.96
CA MET A 47 -3.27 7.88 -2.94
C MET A 47 -2.42 7.01 -2.01
N VAL A 48 -2.96 6.61 -0.86
CA VAL A 48 -2.26 5.71 0.08
C VAL A 48 -2.11 4.31 -0.53
N LEU A 49 -3.18 3.78 -1.12
CA LEU A 49 -3.15 2.50 -1.81
C LEU A 49 -2.12 2.50 -2.96
N GLN A 50 -2.12 3.57 -3.78
CA GLN A 50 -1.17 3.73 -4.87
C GLN A 50 0.28 3.72 -4.36
N ARG A 51 0.58 4.44 -3.28
CA ARG A 51 1.92 4.47 -2.68
C ARG A 51 2.36 3.06 -2.27
N ASN A 52 1.48 2.30 -1.61
CA ASN A 52 1.79 0.95 -1.16
C ASN A 52 2.04 0.01 -2.35
N LEU A 53 1.23 0.09 -3.40
CA LEU A 53 1.41 -0.72 -4.62
C LEU A 53 2.72 -0.38 -5.36
N VAL A 54 3.05 0.90 -5.49
CA VAL A 54 4.32 1.35 -6.10
C VAL A 54 5.51 0.83 -5.30
N TYR A 55 5.44 0.87 -3.97
CA TYR A 55 6.47 0.31 -3.11
C TYR A 55 6.65 -1.20 -3.33
N LEU A 56 5.55 -1.97 -3.30
CA LEU A 56 5.58 -3.41 -3.54
C LEU A 56 6.14 -3.77 -4.94
N LEU A 57 5.75 -3.02 -5.97
CA LEU A 57 6.29 -3.18 -7.33
C LEU A 57 7.80 -2.92 -7.36
N GLY A 58 8.27 -1.86 -6.68
CA GLY A 58 9.69 -1.53 -6.56
C GLY A 58 10.52 -2.65 -5.92
N LEU A 59 9.99 -3.29 -4.87
CA LEU A 59 10.63 -4.46 -4.25
C LEU A 59 10.73 -5.64 -5.24
N SER A 60 9.67 -5.90 -6.00
CA SER A 60 9.66 -6.98 -6.98
C SER A 60 10.69 -6.74 -8.10
N ALA A 61 10.89 -5.50 -8.53
CA ALA A 61 11.87 -5.13 -9.55
C ALA A 61 13.31 -5.30 -9.04
N GLN A 62 13.58 -4.94 -7.78
CA GLN A 62 14.89 -5.13 -7.14
C GLN A 62 15.24 -6.62 -7.00
N SER A 63 14.27 -7.48 -6.71
CA SER A 63 14.49 -8.94 -6.60
C SER A 63 14.89 -9.62 -7.92
N LYS A 64 14.65 -8.97 -9.08
CA LYS A 64 14.88 -9.54 -10.41
C LYS A 64 16.20 -9.10 -11.06
N SER A 65 17.06 -8.34 -10.39
CA SER A 65 18.39 -8.00 -10.90
C SER A 65 19.36 -9.17 -10.64
N PRO A 66 19.80 -9.92 -11.66
CA PRO A 66 20.93 -10.81 -11.49
C PRO A 66 22.19 -9.95 -11.46
N ARG A 67 22.95 -10.03 -10.37
CA ARG A 67 24.37 -9.67 -10.41
C ARG A 67 25.14 -10.76 -11.14
#